data_AF-A0A382JE13-F1
#
_entry.id   AF-A0A382JE13-F1
#
_cell.length_a   1.000
_cell.length_b   1.000
_cell.length_c   1.000
_cell.angle_alpha   90.00
_cell.angle_beta   90.00
_cell.angle_gamma   90.00
#
_symmetry.space_group_name_H-M   'P 1'
#
loop_
_entity.id
_entity.type
_entity.pdbx_description
1 polymer ?
#
loop_
_entity_poly.entity_id
_entity_poly.type
_entity_poly.pdbx_seq_one_letter_code
_entity_poly.pdbx_strand_id
1 'polypeptide(L)' 'DKNVISATTDYSSNIVCSVEKENIFGTQFHPEKSDKLGLKFIENFISI' A
#
# COMPACT_ATOMS: atom_id res chain seq x y z
N ASP A 1 15.74 2.79 0.89
CA ASP A 1 15.98 1.75 1.91
C ASP A 1 15.03 0.59 1.62
N LYS A 2 15.45 -0.67 1.78
CA LYS A 2 14.56 -1.83 1.60
C LYS A 2 13.68 -2.06 2.83
N ASN A 3 14.07 -1.55 3.99
CA ASN A 3 13.34 -1.73 5.25
C ASN A 3 11.97 -1.02 5.29
N VAL A 4 11.70 -0.11 4.34
CA VAL A 4 10.43 0.63 4.26
C VAL A 4 9.44 0.03 3.27
N ILE A 5 9.80 -1.06 2.59
CA ILE A 5 8.94 -1.71 1.60
C ILE A 5 7.93 -2.59 2.36
N SER A 6 6.64 -2.25 2.32
CA SER A 6 5.58 -3.02 2.98
C SER A 6 4.86 -3.99 2.04
N ALA A 7 4.84 -3.70 0.73
CA ALA A 7 4.35 -4.65 -0.26
C ALA A 7 5.02 -4.48 -1.63
N THR A 8 5.12 -5.59 -2.36
CA THR A 8 5.56 -5.65 -3.75
C THR A 8 4.51 -6.35 -4.61
N THR A 9 4.51 -6.07 -5.90
CA THR A 9 3.71 -6.79 -6.89
C THR A 9 4.55 -7.13 -8.10
N ASP A 10 4.18 -8.20 -8.80
CA ASP A 10 4.85 -8.60 -10.03
C ASP A 10 4.12 -8.00 -11.23
N TYR A 11 4.79 -7.08 -11.93
CA TYR A 11 4.30 -6.50 -13.18
C TYR A 11 5.47 -6.34 -14.15
N SER A 12 5.75 -7.41 -14.91
CA SER A 12 6.97 -7.59 -15.75
C SER A 12 8.30 -7.59 -14.97
N SER A 13 8.33 -6.95 -13.81
CA SER A 13 9.39 -6.96 -12.81
C SER A 13 8.74 -6.87 -11.43
N ASN A 14 9.49 -7.24 -10.39
CA ASN A 14 9.04 -7.05 -9.02
C ASN A 14 9.13 -5.56 -8.66
N ILE A 15 7.98 -4.92 -8.47
CA ILE A 15 7.88 -3.48 -8.19
C ILE A 15 7.31 -3.25 -6.79
N VAL A 16 7.72 -2.15 -6.16
CA VAL A 16 7.16 -1.71 -4.88
C VAL A 16 5.78 -1.12 -5.11
N CYS A 17 4.76 -1.66 -4.44
CA CYS A 17 3.39 -1.16 -4.54
C CYS A 17 2.90 -0.49 -3.26
N SER A 18 3.60 -0.67 -2.14
CA SER A 18 3.33 0.00 -0.88
C SER A 18 4.61 0.20 -0.06
N VAL A 19 4.68 1.32 0.66
CA VAL A 19 5.75 1.65 1.60
C VAL A 19 5.18 2.06 2.95
N GLU A 20 5.94 1.80 4.00
CA GLU A 20 5.62 2.19 5.37
C GLU A 20 6.90 2.59 6.11
N LYS A 21 6.83 3.70 6.84
CA LYS A 21 7.88 4.12 7.76
C LYS A 21 7.26 4.91 8.91
N GLU A 22 7.28 4.34 10.11
CA GLU A 22 6.68 4.94 11.30
C GLU A 22 5.20 5.29 11.04
N ASN A 23 4.83 6.57 11.06
CA ASN A 23 3.47 7.04 10.80
C ASN A 23 3.22 7.41 9.32
N ILE A 24 4.17 7.14 8.43
CA ILE A 24 4.07 7.44 6.99
C ILE A 24 3.71 6.17 6.22
N PHE A 25 2.63 6.26 5.44
CA PHE A 25 2.15 5.20 4.57
C PHE A 25 2.00 5.73 3.15
N GLY A 26 2.35 4.92 2.15
CA GLY A 26 2.22 5.30 0.75
C GLY A 26 1.89 4.11 -0.13
N THR A 27 0.91 4.27 -1.03
CA THR A 27 0.49 3.24 -1.98
C THR A 27 0.69 3.72 -3.42
N GLN A 28 1.19 2.84 -4.29
CA GLN A 28 1.25 3.11 -5.72
C GLN A 28 -0.12 2.93 -6.39
N PHE A 29 -0.93 2.00 -5.89
CA PHE A 29 -2.30 1.82 -6.35
C PHE A 29 -3.24 2.87 -5.73
N HIS A 30 -4.40 3.02 -6.35
CA HIS A 30 -5.47 3.92 -5.91
C HIS A 30 -6.46 3.16 -5.03
N PRO A 31 -6.34 3.15 -3.69
CA PRO A 31 -7.26 2.41 -2.83
C PRO A 31 -8.71 2.86 -3.03
N GLU A 32 -8.97 4.11 -3.38
CA GLU A 32 -10.31 4.62 -3.70
C GLU A 32 -10.92 4.02 -4.98
N LYS A 33 -10.10 3.44 -5.86
CA LYS A 33 -10.54 2.78 -7.11
C LYS A 33 -10.49 1.25 -7.03
N SER A 34 -10.15 0.69 -5.86
CA SER A 34 -10.01 -0.76 -5.65
C SER A 34 -11.25 -1.39 -5.01
N ASP A 35 -12.42 -0.74 -5.14
CA ASP A 35 -13.73 -1.21 -4.66
C ASP A 35 -13.67 -1.61 -3.16
N LYS A 36 -14.43 -2.64 -2.74
CA LYS A 36 -14.53 -3.10 -1.35
C LYS A 36 -13.19 -3.35 -0.67
N LEU A 37 -12.20 -3.89 -1.40
CA LEU A 37 -10.87 -4.14 -0.84
C LEU A 37 -10.11 -2.85 -0.59
N GLY A 38 -10.26 -1.87 -1.49
CA GLY A 38 -9.71 -0.54 -1.35
C GLY A 38 -10.31 0.24 -0.19
N LEU A 39 -11.64 0.20 -0.03
CA LEU A 39 -12.32 0.77 1.13
C LEU A 39 -11.85 0.12 2.42
N LYS A 40 -11.71 -1.21 2.44
CA LYS A 40 -11.22 -1.93 3.62
C LYS A 40 -9.79 -1.52 3.99
N PHE A 41 -8.95 -1.27 2.99
CA PHE A 41 -7.59 -0.76 3.20
C PHE A 41 -7.62 0.63 3.87
N ILE A 42 -8.45 1.54 3.37
CA ILE A 42 -8.61 2.89 3.95
C ILE A 42 -9.15 2.82 5.38
N GLU A 43 -10.14 1.97 5.65
CA GLU A 43 -10.66 1.74 7.02
C GLU A 43 -9.56 1.28 7.98
N ASN A 44 -8.74 0.33 7.54
CA ASN A 44 -7.63 -0.16 8.36
C ASN A 44 -6.64 0.96 8.65
N PHE A 45 -6.29 1.79 7.66
CA PHE A 45 -5.41 2.94 7.83
C PHE A 45 -5.95 3.96 8.85
N ILE A 46 -7.25 4.26 8.83
CA ILE A 46 -7.89 5.18 9.77
C ILE A 46 -7.96 4.61 11.20
N SER A 47 -7.92 3.29 11.34
CA SER A 47 -8.05 2.59 12.63
C SER A 47 -6.70 2.34 13.34
N ILE A 48 -5.60 2.83 12.77
CA ILE A 48 -4.25 2.80 13.38
C ILE A 48 -4.15 3.89 14.45
#